data_AF-T2K0L4-F1
#
_entry.id   AF-T2K0L4-F1
#
_cell.length_a   1.000
_cell.length_b   1.000
_cell.length_c   1.000
_cell.angle_alpha   90.00
_cell.angle_beta   90.00
_cell.angle_gamma   90.00
#
_symmetry.space_group_name_H-M   'P 1'
#
loop_
_entity.id
_entity.type
_entity.pdbx_description
1 polymer ?
#
loop_
_entity_poly.entity_id
_entity_poly.type
_entity_poly.pdbx_seq_one_letter_code
_entity_poly.pdbx_strand_id
1 'polypeptide(L)'
;MPEKNIYIVRLQGIENRNQAENLRGHKLLILDETPPKLSEEEYHVSQLIDLDVYDQNTGKMIGNVVDIFSAGHDLLEIKLITDTETEVKHKKEKKYSYPSFMRLFPW
;
A
#
# COMPACT_ATOMS: atom_id res chain seq x y z
N MET A 1 20.39 28.73 1.42
CA MET A 1 19.87 28.11 0.19
C MET A 1 18.89 27.04 0.65
N PRO A 2 17.56 27.19 0.49
CA PRO A 2 16.62 26.25 1.06
C PRO A 2 16.74 24.89 0.33
N GLU A 3 17.35 23.95 1.03
CA GLU A 3 17.05 22.51 1.11
C GLU A 3 16.24 21.93 -0.05
N LYS A 4 16.92 21.58 -1.14
CA LYS A 4 16.31 20.74 -2.19
C LYS A 4 16.22 19.31 -1.66
N ASN A 5 14.99 18.83 -1.40
CA ASN A 5 14.65 17.43 -1.19
C ASN A 5 14.90 16.62 -2.48
N ILE A 6 16.17 16.42 -2.83
CA ILE A 6 16.59 15.63 -3.98
C ILE A 6 17.36 14.40 -3.48
N TYR A 7 16.94 13.24 -3.95
CA TYR A 7 17.70 12.01 -3.78
C TYR A 7 18.54 11.77 -5.03
N ILE A 8 19.81 11.45 -4.84
CA ILE A 8 20.72 11.07 -5.92
C ILE A 8 21.03 9.59 -5.74
N VAL A 9 20.79 8.80 -6.80
CA VAL A 9 21.05 7.36 -6.81
C VAL A 9 22.03 7.02 -7.93
N ARG A 10 22.86 6.00 -7.71
CA ARG A 10 23.74 5.41 -8.74
C ARG A 10 23.24 4.01 -9.06
N LEU A 11 22.88 3.78 -10.30
CA LEU A 11 22.47 2.47 -10.79
C LEU A 11 23.70 1.73 -11.34
N GLN A 12 23.83 0.44 -11.01
CA GLN A 12 24.89 -0.40 -11.58
C GLN A 12 24.75 -0.45 -13.11
N GLY A 13 25.87 -0.31 -13.82
CA GLY A 13 25.90 -0.27 -15.29
C GLY A 13 25.63 1.11 -15.91
N ILE A 14 25.34 2.14 -15.10
CA ILE A 14 25.23 3.54 -15.54
C ILE A 14 26.42 4.33 -14.98
N GLU A 15 27.34 4.72 -15.87
CA GLU A 15 28.65 5.26 -15.48
C GLU A 15 28.88 6.69 -15.94
N ASN A 16 28.07 7.19 -16.87
CA ASN A 16 28.22 8.54 -17.39
C ASN A 16 26.88 9.28 -17.48
N ARG A 17 26.99 10.60 -17.63
CA ARG A 17 25.84 11.50 -17.72
C ARG A 17 24.87 11.09 -18.82
N ASN A 18 25.36 10.80 -20.03
CA ASN A 18 24.50 10.52 -21.17
C ASN A 18 23.62 9.28 -20.93
N GLN A 19 24.18 8.23 -20.32
CA GLN A 19 23.42 7.04 -19.94
C GLN A 19 22.35 7.34 -18.88
N ALA A 20 22.66 8.16 -17.87
CA ALA A 20 21.69 8.57 -16.86
C ALA A 20 20.56 9.44 -17.45
N GLU A 21 20.87 10.33 -18.39
CA GLU A 21 19.88 11.21 -19.04
C GLU A 21 18.85 10.40 -19.84
N ASN A 22 19.24 9.27 -20.44
CA ASN A 22 18.33 8.37 -21.16
C ASN A 22 17.26 7.73 -20.25
N LEU A 23 17.49 7.70 -18.93
CA LEU A 23 16.55 7.14 -17.95
C LEU A 23 15.56 8.18 -17.42
N ARG A 24 15.66 9.45 -17.81
CA ARG A 24 14.67 10.45 -17.39
C ARG A 24 13.26 10.06 -17.84
N GLY A 25 12.29 10.35 -16.98
CA GLY A 25 10.87 10.05 -17.23
C GLY A 25 10.48 8.58 -17.04
N HIS A 26 11.43 7.67 -16.84
CA HIS A 26 11.13 6.29 -16.52
C HIS A 26 10.71 6.14 -15.05
N LYS A 27 9.85 5.17 -14.77
CA LYS A 27 9.46 4.81 -13.39
C LYS A 27 10.43 3.78 -12.84
N LEU A 28 10.84 3.97 -11.61
CA LEU A 28 11.53 2.94 -10.83
C LEU A 28 10.47 2.10 -10.11
N LEU A 29 10.45 0.81 -10.38
CA LEU A 29 9.48 -0.14 -9.83
C LEU A 29 10.21 -1.23 -9.07
N ILE A 30 9.54 -1.79 -8.07
CA ILE A 30 9.94 -3.03 -7.40
C ILE A 30 9.01 -4.15 -7.87
N LEU A 31 9.53 -5.38 -7.93
CA LEU A 31 8.68 -6.55 -8.16
C LEU A 31 7.93 -6.88 -6.87
N ASP A 32 6.67 -7.30 -7.00
CA ASP A 32 5.82 -7.68 -5.86
C ASP A 32 6.43 -8.83 -5.02
N GLU A 33 7.33 -9.62 -5.61
CA GLU A 33 7.97 -10.77 -4.95
C GLU A 33 9.09 -10.37 -3.97
N THR A 34 9.51 -9.11 -3.96
CA THR A 34 10.55 -8.60 -3.07
C THR A 34 10.05 -7.42 -2.23
N PRO A 35 9.05 -7.62 -1.35
CA PRO A 35 8.61 -6.56 -0.47
C PRO A 35 9.74 -6.15 0.49
N PRO A 36 9.81 -4.87 0.87
CA PRO A 36 10.75 -4.43 1.90
C PRO A 36 10.49 -5.17 3.20
N LYS A 37 11.54 -5.35 4.01
CA LYS A 37 11.38 -5.90 5.37
C LYS A 37 10.67 -4.87 6.23
N LEU A 38 9.52 -5.23 6.77
CA LEU A 38 8.73 -4.43 7.69
C LEU A 38 8.96 -4.91 9.13
N SER A 39 8.85 -4.00 10.08
CA SER A 39 8.77 -4.35 11.51
C SER A 39 7.38 -4.94 11.86
N GLU A 40 7.23 -5.58 13.02
CA GLU A 40 5.96 -6.25 13.40
C GLU A 40 4.73 -5.32 13.44
N GLU A 41 4.93 -4.02 13.59
CA GLU A 41 3.87 -3.00 13.64
C GLU A 41 3.91 -2.03 12.46
N GLU A 42 4.57 -2.41 11.36
CA GLU A 42 4.73 -1.59 10.17
C GLU A 42 4.02 -2.22 8.97
N TYR A 43 3.27 -1.42 8.24
CA TYR A 43 2.55 -1.86 7.04
C TYR A 43 2.96 -0.99 5.87
N HIS A 44 3.10 -1.62 4.71
CA HIS A 44 3.25 -0.86 3.48
C HIS A 44 1.89 -0.30 3.06
N VAL A 45 1.83 0.96 2.63
CA VAL A 45 0.58 1.62 2.20
C VAL A 45 -0.20 0.78 1.18
N SER A 46 0.50 0.15 0.24
CA SER A 46 -0.14 -0.72 -0.76
C SER A 46 -0.81 -1.99 -0.19
N GLN A 47 -0.46 -2.40 1.03
CA GLN A 47 -1.10 -3.52 1.71
C GLN A 47 -2.42 -3.13 2.39
N LEU A 48 -2.62 -1.82 2.60
CA LEU A 48 -3.80 -1.28 3.26
C LEU A 48 -4.91 -0.88 2.27
N ILE A 49 -4.56 -0.62 1.01
CA ILE A 49 -5.53 -0.39 -0.08
C ILE A 49 -6.31 -1.68 -0.37
N ASP A 50 -7.59 -1.54 -0.70
CA ASP A 50 -8.55 -2.62 -0.99
C ASP A 50 -8.87 -3.55 0.20
N LEU A 51 -8.47 -3.20 1.43
CA LEU A 51 -8.90 -3.93 2.62
C LEU A 51 -10.36 -3.62 2.96
N ASP A 52 -11.09 -4.67 3.32
CA ASP A 52 -12.45 -4.57 3.85
C ASP A 52 -12.45 -3.88 5.22
N VAL A 53 -13.33 -2.91 5.40
CA VAL A 53 -13.52 -2.20 6.66
C VAL A 53 -14.81 -2.67 7.31
N TYR A 54 -14.73 -3.00 8.59
CA TYR A 54 -15.85 -3.47 9.41
C TYR A 54 -16.10 -2.52 10.57
N ASP A 55 -17.38 -2.27 10.87
CA ASP A 55 -17.77 -1.57 12.09
C ASP A 55 -17.50 -2.48 13.30
N GLN A 56 -16.73 -1.98 14.27
CA GLN A 56 -16.29 -2.77 15.42
C GLN A 56 -17.42 -3.19 16.37
N ASN A 57 -18.50 -2.41 16.45
CA ASN A 57 -19.60 -2.66 17.40
C ASN A 57 -20.58 -3.69 16.84
N THR A 58 -20.82 -3.65 15.54
CA THR A 58 -21.81 -4.49 14.85
C THR A 58 -21.20 -5.65 14.08
N GLY A 59 -19.90 -5.59 13.78
CA GLY A 59 -19.20 -6.53 12.91
C GLY A 59 -19.61 -6.45 11.44
N LYS A 60 -20.39 -5.43 11.03
CA LYS A 60 -20.88 -5.28 9.66
C LYS A 60 -19.79 -4.68 8.78
N MET A 61 -19.59 -5.24 7.58
CA MET A 61 -18.75 -4.62 6.55
C MET A 61 -19.37 -3.29 6.11
N ILE A 62 -18.58 -2.22 6.13
CA ILE A 62 -19.03 -0.86 5.79
C ILE A 62 -18.45 -0.37 4.46
N GLY A 63 -17.35 -0.94 3.99
CA GLY A 63 -16.64 -0.42 2.81
C GLY A 63 -15.31 -1.09 2.56
N ASN A 64 -14.57 -0.53 1.61
CA ASN A 64 -13.17 -0.87 1.35
C ASN A 64 -12.30 0.39 1.39
N VAL A 65 -11.05 0.25 1.82
CA VAL A 65 -10.06 1.33 1.77
C VAL A 65 -9.73 1.62 0.30
N VAL A 66 -9.75 2.89 -0.09
CA VAL A 66 -9.43 3.34 -1.46
C VAL A 66 -8.19 4.23 -1.53
N ASP A 67 -7.87 4.94 -0.45
CA ASP A 67 -6.69 5.80 -0.39
C ASP A 67 -6.24 6.04 1.06
N ILE A 68 -5.01 6.56 1.22
CA ILE A 68 -4.41 6.90 2.52
C ILE A 68 -3.70 8.24 2.43
N PHE A 69 -4.02 9.15 3.35
CA PHE A 69 -3.40 10.47 3.45
C PHE A 69 -2.59 10.58 4.74
N SER A 70 -1.31 10.92 4.65
CA SER A 70 -0.48 11.22 5.82
C SER A 70 -0.51 12.73 6.12
N ALA A 71 -1.18 13.11 7.19
CA ALA A 71 -1.32 14.50 7.67
C ALA A 71 -0.85 14.63 9.14
N GLY A 72 0.33 14.09 9.43
CA GLY A 72 0.86 13.93 10.80
C GLY A 72 0.34 12.67 11.52
N HIS A 73 -0.79 12.14 11.08
CA HIS A 73 -1.29 10.78 11.31
C HIS A 73 -1.87 10.27 9.98
N ASP A 74 -2.10 8.96 9.87
CA ASP A 74 -2.64 8.36 8.66
C ASP A 74 -4.17 8.38 8.68
N LEU A 75 -4.76 8.92 7.61
CA LEU A 75 -6.20 8.97 7.37
C LEU A 75 -6.54 7.99 6.25
N LEU A 76 -7.39 7.01 6.55
CA LEU A 76 -7.90 6.05 5.58
C LEU A 76 -9.17 6.59 4.90
N GLU A 77 -9.14 6.70 3.57
CA GLU A 77 -10.35 6.98 2.78
C GLU A 77 -11.06 5.67 2.48
N ILE A 78 -12.37 5.63 2.76
CA ILE A 78 -13.19 4.42 2.63
C ILE A 78 -14.31 4.68 1.62
N LYS A 79 -14.40 3.82 0.60
CA LYS A 79 -15.60 3.75 -0.25
C LYS A 79 -16.66 2.95 0.50
N LEU A 80 -17.72 3.62 0.94
CA LEU A 80 -18.83 2.98 1.62
C LEU A 80 -19.61 2.07 0.66
N ILE A 81 -20.06 0.93 1.16
CA ILE A 81 -21.01 0.08 0.46
C ILE A 81 -22.35 0.81 0.46
N THR A 82 -22.74 1.34 -0.70
CA THR A 82 -24.13 1.72 -0.96
C THR A 82 -24.87 0.50 -1.51
N ASP A 83 -26.15 0.34 -1.16
CA ASP A 83 -27.01 -0.83 -1.50
C ASP A 83 -27.26 -1.04 -3.02
N THR A 84 -26.41 -0.49 -3.90
CA THR A 84 -26.58 -0.45 -5.35
C THR A 84 -25.45 -1.08 -6.16
N GLU A 85 -24.37 -1.56 -5.54
CA GLU A 85 -23.27 -2.25 -6.27
C GLU A 85 -23.01 -3.66 -5.72
N THR A 86 -24.06 -4.48 -5.67
CA THR A 86 -23.95 -5.94 -5.56
C THR A 86 -23.69 -6.57 -6.94
N GLU A 87 -22.57 -6.25 -7.58
CA GLU A 87 -22.02 -7.06 -8.69
C GLU A 87 -20.50 -7.22 -8.57
N VAL A 88 -20.14 -8.17 -7.71
CA VAL A 88 -19.05 -9.14 -7.86
C VAL A 88 -18.01 -8.88 -8.96
N LYS A 89 -16.78 -8.53 -8.56
CA LYS A 89 -15.58 -8.98 -9.28
C LYS A 89 -14.74 -9.87 -8.37
N HIS A 90 -15.16 -11.13 -8.26
CA HIS A 90 -14.26 -12.20 -7.85
C HIS A 90 -13.12 -12.31 -8.89
N LYS A 91 -11.96 -11.75 -8.59
CA LYS A 91 -10.72 -12.03 -9.33
C LYS A 91 -9.80 -12.87 -8.46
N LYS A 92 -10.00 -14.19 -8.59
CA LYS A 92 -9.11 -15.33 -8.27
C LYS A 92 -8.34 -15.27 -6.95
N GLU A 93 -8.73 -16.19 -6.07
CA GLU A 93 -8.00 -16.66 -4.89
C GLU A 93 -6.47 -16.65 -5.10
N LYS A 94 -5.78 -15.70 -4.46
CA LYS A 94 -4.41 -15.95 -4.00
C LYS A 94 -4.53 -16.46 -2.58
N LYS A 95 -4.19 -17.72 -2.40
CA LYS A 95 -4.21 -18.44 -1.13
C LYS A 95 -3.12 -17.85 -0.22
N TYR A 96 -3.41 -16.76 0.48
CA TYR A 96 -2.53 -16.29 1.54
C TYR A 96 -2.77 -17.16 2.77
N SER A 97 -1.84 -18.09 2.99
CA SER A 97 -1.73 -18.84 4.24
C SER A 97 -1.14 -17.91 5.31
N TYR A 98 -1.97 -17.11 5.96
CA TYR A 98 -1.59 -16.48 7.21
C TYR A 98 -1.68 -17.52 8.32
N PRO A 99 -0.58 -17.83 9.04
CA PRO A 99 -0.66 -18.69 10.20
C PRO A 99 -1.54 -18.02 11.25
N SER A 100 -2.30 -18.86 11.95
CA SER A 100 -3.08 -18.59 13.16
C SER A 100 -2.52 -17.41 13.98
N PHE A 101 -3.43 -16.54 14.44
CA PHE A 101 -3.24 -15.64 15.60
C PHE A 101 -2.84 -14.17 15.33
N MET A 102 -3.64 -13.42 14.56
CA MET A 102 -3.81 -11.98 14.86
C MET A 102 -4.96 -11.83 15.87
N ARG A 103 -4.78 -12.42 17.07
CA ARG A 103 -5.52 -12.03 18.27
C ARG A 103 -4.76 -10.90 18.93
N LEU A 104 -4.99 -9.67 18.51
CA LEU A 104 -4.66 -8.49 19.30
C LEU A 104 -5.82 -7.50 19.21
N PHE A 105 -6.90 -7.85 19.90
CA PHE A 105 -7.75 -6.87 20.56
C PHE A 105 -7.75 -7.21 22.04
N PRO A 106 -7.08 -6.42 22.88
CA PRO A 106 -7.48 -6.24 24.27
C PRO A 106 -7.95 -4.80 24.49
N TRP A 107 -9.20 -4.68 24.97
CA TRP A 107 -9.84 -3.59 25.73
C TRP A 107 -9.44 -2.13 25.46
#